data_AF-A0A2I1K7H6-F1
#
_entry.id   AF-A0A2I1K7H6-F1
#
_cell.length_a   1.000
_cell.length_b   1.000
_cell.length_c   1.000
_cell.angle_alpha   90.00
_cell.angle_beta   90.00
_cell.angle_gamma   90.00
#
_symmetry.space_group_name_H-M   'P 1'
#
loop_
_entity.id
_entity.type
_entity.pdbx_description
1 polymer ?
#
loop_
_entity_poly.entity_id
_entity_poly.type
_entity_poly.pdbx_seq_one_letter_code
_entity_poly.pdbx_strand_id
1 'polypeptide(L)' 'MYKTNYYIEQSIKSLSLFNKTGDIEHFKDAEYFFKKLKVEMRLAERYQKIDKLKGVKQWIKQH' A
#
# COMPACT_ATOMS: atom_id res chain seq x y z
N MET A 1 6.98 -2.42 4.97
CA MET A 1 6.49 -1.06 5.31
C MET A 1 7.09 0.04 4.42
N TYR A 2 8.38 -0.02 4.05
CA TYR A 2 9.04 0.99 3.19
C TYR A 2 8.32 1.29 1.86
N LYS A 3 7.78 0.27 1.16
CA LYS A 3 7.08 0.48 -0.12
C LYS A 3 5.74 1.22 0.02
N THR A 4 5.01 0.97 1.11
CA THR A 4 3.72 1.62 1.39
C THR A 4 3.91 3.11 1.63
N ASN A 5 4.88 3.49 2.47
CA ASN A 5 5.19 4.89 2.75
C ASN A 5 5.66 5.61 1.49
N TYR A 6 6.52 4.97 0.69
CA TYR A 6 6.95 5.51 -0.61
C TYR A 6 5.75 5.86 -1.51
N TYR A 7 4.79 4.94 -1.69
CA TYR A 7 3.63 5.21 -2.54
C TYR A 7 2.73 6.30 -1.98
N ILE A 8 2.56 6.40 -0.65
CA ILE A 8 1.82 7.50 -0.03
C ILE A 8 2.51 8.84 -0.30
N GLU A 9 3.82 8.92 -0.08
CA GLU A 9 4.61 10.14 -0.29
C GLU A 9 4.56 10.59 -1.76
N GLN A 10 4.71 9.66 -2.71
CA GLN A 10 4.62 9.99 -4.13
C GLN A 10 3.20 10.43 -4.53
N SER A 11 2.16 9.76 -4.04
CA SER A 11 0.77 10.19 -4.28
C SER A 11 0.52 11.61 -3.81
N ILE A 12 0.95 11.95 -2.58
CA ILE A 12 0.78 13.30 -2.01
C ILE A 12 1.59 14.32 -2.81
N LYS A 13 2.83 14.00 -3.16
CA LYS A 13 3.70 14.87 -3.95
C LYS A 13 3.08 15.17 -5.32
N SER A 14 2.62 14.16 -6.04
CA SER A 14 1.98 14.31 -7.35
C SER A 14 0.68 15.11 -7.26
N LEU A 15 -0.19 14.87 -6.27
CA LEU A 15 -1.37 15.72 -6.04
C LEU A 15 -1.00 17.17 -5.74
N SER A 16 0.03 17.40 -4.92
CA SER A 16 0.49 18.75 -4.62
C SER A 16 1.02 19.46 -5.87
N LEU A 17 1.69 18.74 -6.78
CA LEU A 17 2.16 19.31 -8.04
C LEU A 17 0.98 19.62 -8.96
N PHE A 18 0.02 18.70 -9.12
CA PHE A 18 -1.21 18.96 -9.87
C PHE A 18 -1.95 20.21 -9.37
N ASN A 19 -2.13 20.35 -8.05
CA ASN A 19 -2.80 21.53 -7.47
C ASN A 19 -2.03 22.83 -7.74
N LYS A 20 -0.71 22.77 -7.93
CA LYS A 20 0.13 23.94 -8.21
C LYS A 20 0.20 24.29 -9.69
N THR A 21 0.24 23.29 -10.56
CA THR A 21 0.50 23.49 -12.00
C THR A 21 -0.73 23.32 -12.88
N GLY A 22 -1.77 22.64 -12.40
CA GLY A 22 -2.90 22.19 -13.21
C GLY A 22 -2.56 21.08 -14.20
N ASP A 23 -1.34 20.54 -14.18
CA ASP A 23 -0.89 19.53 -15.14
C ASP A 23 -1.50 18.16 -14.84
N ILE A 24 -2.35 17.70 -15.76
CA ILE A 24 -3.08 16.44 -15.65
C ILE A 24 -2.15 15.21 -15.55
N GLU A 25 -0.91 15.29 -16.03
CA GLU A 25 0.05 14.20 -15.88
C GLU A 25 0.36 13.95 -14.39
N HIS A 26 0.47 15.01 -13.58
CA HIS A 26 0.64 14.85 -12.13
C HIS A 26 -0.59 14.24 -11.45
N PHE A 27 -1.79 14.47 -11.97
CA PHE A 27 -2.98 13.78 -11.49
C PHE A 27 -2.95 12.29 -11.82
N LYS A 28 -2.56 11.92 -13.05
CA LYS A 28 -2.39 10.52 -13.47
C LYS A 28 -1.31 9.80 -12.65
N ASP A 29 -0.21 10.48 -12.34
CA ASP A 29 0.84 9.97 -11.46
C ASP A 29 0.29 9.66 -10.06
N ALA A 30 -0.47 10.60 -9.48
CA ALA A 30 -1.12 10.38 -8.19
C ALA A 30 -2.04 9.15 -8.23
N GLU A 31 -2.88 9.01 -9.26
CA GLU A 31 -3.73 7.83 -9.44
C GLU A 31 -2.93 6.54 -9.54
N TYR A 32 -1.82 6.55 -10.28
CA TYR A 32 -0.94 5.40 -10.41
C TYR A 32 -0.39 4.94 -9.06
N PHE A 33 0.17 5.87 -8.27
CA PHE A 33 0.74 5.55 -6.96
C PHE A 33 -0.33 5.11 -5.96
N PHE A 34 -1.53 5.70 -5.98
CA PHE A 34 -2.66 5.21 -5.18
C PHE A 34 -3.09 3.79 -5.54
N LYS A 35 -3.11 3.44 -6.84
CA LYS A 35 -3.41 2.07 -7.27
C LYS A 35 -2.37 1.08 -6.75
N LYS A 36 -1.08 1.43 -6.80
CA LYS A 36 0.01 0.61 -6.24
C LYS A 36 -0.11 0.46 -4.73
N LEU A 37 -0.38 1.54 -4.00
CA LEU A 37 -0.62 1.51 -2.56
C LEU A 37 -1.73 0.53 -2.18
N LYS A 38 -2.87 0.55 -2.89
CA LYS A 38 -4.00 -0.35 -2.64
C LYS A 38 -3.63 -1.82 -2.81
N VAL A 39 -2.78 -2.13 -3.79
CA VAL A 39 -2.28 -3.51 -4.00
C VAL A 39 -1.39 -3.93 -2.84
N GLU A 40 -0.43 -3.09 -2.43
CA GLU A 40 0.46 -3.39 -1.30
C GLU A 40 -0.32 -3.59 0.01
N MET A 41 -1.34 -2.77 0.29
CA MET A 41 -2.18 -2.92 1.48
C MET A 41 -2.93 -4.26 1.47
N ARG A 42 -3.52 -4.65 0.34
CA ARG A 42 -4.19 -5.96 0.20
C ARG A 42 -3.23 -7.14 0.39
N LEU A 43 -2.00 -7.01 -0.10
CA LEU A 43 -0.97 -8.02 0.12
C LEU A 43 -0.59 -8.10 1.60
N ALA A 44 -0.40 -6.96 2.27
CA ALA A 44 -0.10 -6.90 3.69
C ALA A 44 -1.20 -7.57 4.53
N GLU A 45 -2.49 -7.31 4.25
CA GLU A 45 -3.61 -7.97 4.90
C GLU A 45 -3.60 -9.49 4.68
N ARG A 46 -3.30 -9.95 3.46
CA ARG A 46 -3.18 -11.38 3.15
C ARG A 46 -2.04 -12.04 3.94
N TYR A 47 -0.88 -11.38 4.00
CA TYR A 47 0.26 -11.89 4.77
C TYR A 47 -0.07 -11.95 6.27
N GLN A 48 -0.70 -10.92 6.84
CA GLN A 48 -1.15 -10.94 8.24
C GLN A 48 -2.13 -12.09 8.52
N LYS A 49 -3.07 -12.37 7.60
CA LYS A 49 -3.99 -13.51 7.74
C LYS A 49 -3.25 -14.85 7.71
N ILE A 50 -2.29 -15.02 6.80
CA ILE A 50 -1.49 -16.24 6.71
C ILE A 50 -0.67 -16.45 7.99
N ASP A 51 -0.06 -15.38 8.50
CA ASP A 51 0.77 -15.44 9.70
C ASP A 51 -0.05 -15.87 10.94
N LYS A 52 -1.25 -15.28 11.12
CA LYS A 52 -2.20 -15.71 12.14
C LYS A 52 -2.57 -17.20 12.02
N LEU A 53 -2.84 -17.68 10.80
CA LEU A 53 -3.16 -19.09 10.58
C LEU A 53 -1.99 -20.04 10.90
N LYS A 54 -0.74 -19.63 10.63
CA LYS A 54 0.46 -20.39 11.01
C LYS A 54 0.59 -20.48 12.53
N GLY A 55 0.39 -19.37 13.24
CA GLY A 55 0.40 -19.34 14.71
C GLY A 55 -0.64 -20.29 15.32
N VAL A 56 -1.87 -20.28 14.80
CA VAL A 56 -2.93 -21.19 15.24
C VAL A 56 -2.55 -22.65 14.99
N LYS A 57 -2.02 -23.00 13.81
CA LYS A 57 -1.56 -24.37 13.53
C LYS A 57 -0.45 -24.82 14.48
N GLN A 58 0.47 -23.92 14.83
CA GLN A 58 1.58 -24.23 15.73
C GLN A 58 1.08 -24.43 17.16
N TRP A 59 0.11 -23.64 17.62
CA TRP A 59 -0.54 -23.81 18.92
C TRP A 59 -1.28 -25.16 19.03
N ILE A 60 -2.06 -25.55 17.99
CA ILE A 60 -2.75 -26.85 17.92
C ILE A 60 -1.76 -28.02 17.91
N LYS A 61 -0.55 -27.86 17.37
CA LYS A 61 0.45 -28.95 17.36
C LYS A 61 1.09 -29.16 18.74
N GLN A 62 1.04 -28.16 19.61
CA GLN A 62 1.69 -28.18 20.93
C GLN A 62 0.75 -28.61 22.07
N HIS A 63 -0.56 -28.69 21.82
CA HIS A 63 -1.60 -29.08 22.78
C HIS A 63 -2.45 -30.21 22.20
#